data_AF-A0A059LDT5-F1
#
_entry.id   AF-A0A059LDT5-F1
#
_cell.length_a   1.000
_cell.length_b   1.000
_cell.length_c   1.000
_cell.angle_alpha   90.00
_cell.angle_beta   90.00
_cell.angle_gamma   90.00
#
_symmetry.space_group_name_H-M   'P 1'
#
loop_
_entity.id
_entity.type
_entity.pdbx_description
1 polymer ?
#
loop_
_entity_poly.entity_id
_entity_poly.type
_entity_poly.pdbx_seq_one_letter_code
_entity_poly.pdbx_strand_id
1 'polypeptide(L)'
;MHVGVLQFSPSFEPFPLLPDIQSYSPSTVDIGADPAELQYWVDLLRLQIPTVVEKAAASEQAREAGWQHSAAQRRAASFGRTLDHHLRSLRANPRAYGSLGLADLFELREECLREFGFRDVYASDKAREHAAALEALPDLLTQLDARPVHERLLALVQGALAANIFDWGAQACVDLYQNATILEMYRTACTQLSCRPWLVDDLAELAR
;
A
#
# COMPACT_ATOMS: atom_id res chain seq x y z
N MET A 1 -38.89 15.90 10.75
CA MET A 1 -37.90 14.83 10.94
C MET A 1 -36.84 15.02 9.85
N HIS A 2 -35.81 15.81 10.14
CA HIS A 2 -34.74 16.12 9.16
C HIS A 2 -33.70 15.01 9.26
N VAL A 3 -33.67 14.13 8.26
CA VAL A 3 -32.59 13.16 8.09
C VAL A 3 -31.38 13.95 7.61
N GLY A 4 -30.51 14.33 8.55
CA GLY A 4 -29.26 15.01 8.26
C GLY A 4 -28.32 14.06 7.51
N VAL A 5 -28.26 14.22 6.19
CA VAL A 5 -27.25 13.58 5.36
C VAL A 5 -25.92 14.27 5.70
N LEU A 6 -25.13 13.66 6.58
CA LEU A 6 -23.70 13.97 6.72
C LEU A 6 -22.95 13.37 5.51
N GLN A 7 -23.28 13.81 4.29
CA GLN A 7 -22.40 13.60 3.14
C GLN A 7 -21.29 14.64 3.27
N PHE A 8 -20.21 14.26 3.93
CA PHE A 8 -18.94 14.89 3.66
C PHE A 8 -18.54 14.46 2.25
N SER A 9 -18.83 15.29 1.25
CA SER A 9 -18.19 15.19 -0.07
C SER A 9 -16.91 15.99 0.02
N PRO A 10 -15.73 15.37 0.00
CA PRO A 10 -14.48 16.12 -0.15
C PRO A 10 -14.59 16.94 -1.42
N SER A 11 -14.26 18.23 -1.37
CA SER A 11 -14.08 19.01 -2.59
C SER A 11 -12.77 18.56 -3.23
N PHE A 12 -12.86 17.62 -4.16
CA PHE A 12 -11.72 17.23 -4.98
C PHE A 12 -11.54 18.28 -6.08
N GLU A 13 -10.32 18.79 -6.21
CA GLU A 13 -9.92 19.66 -7.31
C GLU A 13 -8.87 18.93 -8.17
N PRO A 14 -8.82 19.20 -9.48
CA PRO A 14 -7.76 18.67 -10.35
C PRO A 14 -6.37 19.06 -9.87
N PHE A 15 -5.40 18.16 -10.00
CA PHE A 15 -4.00 18.51 -9.74
C PHE A 15 -3.53 19.56 -10.77
N PRO A 16 -2.99 20.72 -10.34
CA PRO A 16 -2.79 21.89 -11.22
C PRO A 16 -1.74 21.67 -12.32
N LEU A 17 -0.89 20.66 -12.21
CA LEU A 17 0.10 20.32 -13.24
C LEU A 17 -0.41 19.26 -14.23
N LEU A 18 -1.66 18.78 -14.10
CA LEU A 18 -2.26 17.94 -15.13
C LEU A 18 -2.59 18.79 -16.35
N PRO A 19 -1.95 18.56 -17.51
CA PRO A 19 -2.13 19.41 -18.68
C PRO A 19 -3.53 19.28 -19.29
N ASP A 20 -4.13 18.09 -19.21
CA ASP A 20 -5.49 17.82 -19.66
C ASP A 20 -6.17 16.80 -18.75
N ILE A 21 -7.21 17.25 -18.04
CA ILE A 21 -8.02 16.38 -17.18
C ILE A 21 -8.90 15.43 -17.98
N GLN A 22 -9.34 15.81 -19.19
CA GLN A 22 -10.33 15.03 -19.94
C GLN A 22 -9.72 13.74 -20.51
N SER A 23 -8.43 13.76 -20.82
CA SER A 23 -7.68 12.59 -21.32
C SER A 23 -6.89 11.86 -20.23
N TYR A 24 -6.80 12.40 -19.01
CA TYR A 24 -6.06 11.77 -17.93
C TYR A 24 -6.77 10.51 -17.41
N SER A 25 -6.06 9.38 -17.46
CA SER A 25 -6.43 8.14 -16.79
C SER A 25 -5.45 7.86 -15.66
N PRO A 26 -5.90 7.77 -14.40
CA PRO A 26 -5.02 7.37 -13.29
C PRO A 26 -4.61 5.89 -13.39
N SER A 27 -5.42 5.06 -14.05
CA SER A 27 -5.11 3.65 -14.28
C SER A 27 -4.22 3.53 -15.52
N THR A 28 -3.00 3.01 -15.33
CA THR A 28 -2.05 2.72 -16.41
C THR A 28 -2.31 1.38 -17.09
N VAL A 29 -3.08 0.50 -16.44
CA VAL A 29 -3.43 -0.84 -16.91
C VAL A 29 -4.94 -1.08 -16.67
N ASP A 30 -5.62 -1.63 -17.67
CA ASP A 30 -6.99 -2.17 -17.54
C ASP A 30 -6.92 -3.67 -17.32
N ILE A 31 -6.86 -4.09 -16.05
CA ILE A 31 -6.79 -5.51 -15.69
C ILE A 31 -8.07 -6.26 -16.07
N GLY A 32 -9.20 -5.55 -16.27
CA GLY A 32 -10.44 -6.14 -16.75
C GLY A 32 -10.42 -6.53 -18.24
N ALA A 33 -9.38 -6.13 -18.98
CA ALA A 33 -9.14 -6.54 -20.35
C ALA A 33 -8.28 -7.81 -20.50
N ASP A 34 -7.52 -8.19 -19.47
CA ASP A 34 -6.69 -9.39 -19.46
C ASP A 34 -7.17 -10.38 -18.38
N PRO A 35 -7.80 -11.51 -18.78
CA PRO A 35 -8.28 -12.52 -17.83
C PRO A 35 -7.19 -13.12 -16.94
N ALA A 36 -5.95 -13.24 -17.42
CA ALA A 36 -4.85 -13.80 -16.66
C ALA A 36 -4.38 -12.81 -15.57
N GLU A 37 -4.28 -11.53 -15.94
CA GLU A 37 -3.91 -10.47 -15.00
C GLU A 37 -5.00 -10.27 -13.93
N LEU A 38 -6.27 -10.22 -14.33
CA LEU A 38 -7.40 -10.19 -13.39
C LEU A 38 -7.36 -11.35 -12.40
N GLN A 39 -7.15 -12.58 -12.92
CA GLN A 39 -7.10 -13.79 -12.10
C GLN A 39 -5.97 -13.71 -11.08
N TYR A 40 -4.79 -13.26 -11.51
CA TYR A 40 -3.63 -13.07 -10.64
C TYR A 40 -3.93 -12.10 -9.48
N TRP A 41 -4.44 -10.91 -9.79
CA TRP A 41 -4.70 -9.89 -8.76
C TRP A 41 -5.83 -10.28 -7.81
N VAL A 42 -6.91 -10.88 -8.34
CA VAL A 42 -8.00 -11.40 -7.50
C VAL A 42 -7.49 -12.50 -6.56
N ASP A 43 -6.70 -13.44 -7.05
CA ASP A 43 -6.16 -14.51 -6.21
C ASP A 43 -5.19 -13.98 -5.16
N LEU A 44 -4.33 -13.02 -5.52
CA LEU A 44 -3.41 -12.36 -4.59
C LEU A 44 -4.16 -11.69 -3.43
N LEU A 45 -5.22 -10.92 -3.73
CA LEU A 45 -6.02 -10.28 -2.68
C LEU A 45 -6.77 -11.29 -1.83
N ARG A 46 -7.31 -12.36 -2.44
CA ARG A 46 -7.98 -13.44 -1.70
C ARG A 46 -7.01 -14.15 -0.75
N LEU A 47 -5.76 -14.37 -1.18
CA LEU A 47 -4.71 -14.93 -0.35
C LEU A 47 -4.40 -14.04 0.87
N GLN A 48 -4.49 -12.72 0.72
CA GLN A 48 -4.24 -11.75 1.79
C GLN A 48 -5.41 -11.57 2.77
N ILE A 49 -6.63 -12.01 2.44
CA ILE A 49 -7.83 -11.81 3.29
C ILE A 49 -7.59 -12.23 4.74
N PRO A 50 -7.05 -13.42 5.07
CA PRO A 50 -6.82 -13.81 6.45
C PRO A 50 -5.94 -12.82 7.22
N THR A 51 -4.84 -12.36 6.62
CA THR A 51 -3.94 -11.37 7.21
C THR A 51 -4.63 -10.04 7.46
N VAL A 52 -5.45 -9.56 6.51
CA VAL A 52 -6.19 -8.30 6.68
C VAL A 52 -7.28 -8.45 7.75
N VAL A 53 -7.94 -9.60 7.84
CA VAL A 53 -8.91 -9.92 8.91
C VAL A 53 -8.24 -9.89 10.28
N GLU A 54 -7.05 -10.50 10.41
CA GLU A 54 -6.28 -10.46 11.65
C GLU A 54 -5.88 -9.03 12.05
N LYS A 55 -5.38 -8.23 11.09
CA LYS A 55 -5.04 -6.82 11.32
C LYS A 55 -6.25 -5.98 11.70
N ALA A 56 -7.38 -6.16 11.02
CA ALA A 56 -8.63 -5.48 11.34
C ALA A 56 -9.12 -5.84 12.75
N ALA A 57 -9.06 -7.12 13.12
CA ALA A 57 -9.40 -7.54 14.47
C ALA A 57 -8.47 -6.89 15.50
N ALA A 58 -7.16 -6.87 15.25
CA ALA A 58 -6.15 -6.32 16.17
C ALA A 58 -6.19 -4.79 16.31
N SER A 59 -6.53 -4.04 15.26
CA SER A 59 -6.50 -2.57 15.26
C SER A 59 -7.43 -1.94 16.32
N GLU A 60 -8.52 -2.64 16.66
CA GLU A 60 -9.47 -2.22 17.70
C GLU A 60 -9.18 -2.88 19.07
N GLN A 61 -8.39 -3.96 19.13
CA GLN A 61 -8.00 -4.59 20.41
C GLN A 61 -7.15 -3.66 21.27
N ALA A 62 -6.33 -2.82 20.63
CA ALA A 62 -5.55 -1.80 21.33
C ALA A 62 -6.42 -0.71 21.98
N ARG A 63 -7.71 -0.59 21.59
CA ARG A 63 -8.60 0.48 22.05
C ARG A 63 -9.55 0.05 23.16
N GLU A 64 -9.91 -1.23 23.28
CA GLU A 64 -11.01 -1.67 24.17
C GLU A 64 -10.78 -3.06 24.80
N ALA A 65 -10.84 -3.16 26.14
CA ALA A 65 -10.80 -4.42 26.88
C ALA A 65 -12.22 -4.89 27.26
N GLY A 66 -12.62 -6.10 26.86
CA GLY A 66 -13.89 -6.72 27.28
C GLY A 66 -14.77 -7.26 26.14
N TRP A 67 -16.10 -7.26 26.31
CA TRP A 67 -17.09 -7.83 25.35
C TRP A 67 -16.93 -7.29 23.91
N GLN A 68 -16.45 -6.05 23.77
CA GLN A 68 -16.14 -5.39 22.50
C GLN A 68 -15.06 -6.10 21.68
N HIS A 69 -14.13 -6.81 22.33
CA HIS A 69 -13.11 -7.64 21.67
C HIS A 69 -13.75 -8.71 20.77
N SER A 70 -14.80 -9.38 21.27
CA SER A 70 -15.56 -10.38 20.50
C SER A 70 -16.33 -9.75 19.34
N ALA A 71 -16.73 -8.48 19.46
CA ALA A 71 -17.46 -7.77 18.41
C ALA A 71 -16.53 -7.40 17.25
N ALA A 72 -15.32 -6.93 17.52
CA ALA A 72 -14.32 -6.61 16.50
C ALA A 72 -13.95 -7.85 15.66
N GLN A 73 -13.70 -8.98 16.32
CA GLN A 73 -13.42 -10.25 15.64
C GLN A 73 -14.56 -10.69 14.72
N ARG A 74 -15.82 -10.60 15.19
CA ARG A 74 -16.99 -10.93 14.37
C ARG A 74 -17.12 -10.00 13.16
N ARG A 75 -16.91 -8.68 13.34
CA ARG A 75 -16.93 -7.72 12.23
C ARG A 75 -15.82 -8.00 11.22
N ALA A 76 -14.59 -8.25 11.68
CA ALA A 76 -13.46 -8.59 10.81
C ALA A 76 -13.72 -9.87 10.01
N ALA A 77 -14.28 -10.92 10.63
CA ALA A 77 -14.67 -12.13 9.93
C ALA A 77 -15.78 -11.89 8.89
N SER A 78 -16.75 -11.00 9.19
CA SER A 78 -17.78 -10.59 8.23
C SER A 78 -17.19 -9.82 7.06
N PHE A 79 -16.28 -8.87 7.32
CA PHE A 79 -15.49 -8.18 6.30
C PHE A 79 -14.82 -9.17 5.34
N GLY A 80 -14.09 -10.15 5.87
CA GLY A 80 -13.38 -11.12 5.02
C GLY A 80 -14.32 -11.92 4.11
N ARG A 81 -15.51 -12.30 4.60
CA ARG A 81 -16.53 -12.98 3.78
C ARG A 81 -17.12 -12.05 2.71
N THR A 82 -17.39 -10.80 3.05
CA THR A 82 -17.92 -9.80 2.11
C THR A 82 -16.91 -9.49 1.01
N LEU A 83 -15.64 -9.26 1.36
CA LEU A 83 -14.59 -9.02 0.39
C LEU A 83 -14.38 -10.22 -0.55
N ASP A 84 -14.30 -11.44 -0.02
CA ASP A 84 -14.18 -12.65 -0.86
C ASP A 84 -15.40 -12.82 -1.79
N HIS A 85 -16.60 -12.46 -1.34
CA HIS A 85 -17.79 -12.44 -2.20
C HIS A 85 -17.66 -11.41 -3.34
N HIS A 86 -17.27 -10.17 -3.04
CA HIS A 86 -17.08 -9.15 -4.07
C HIS A 86 -16.00 -9.52 -5.08
N LEU A 87 -14.85 -10.05 -4.63
CA LEU A 87 -13.77 -10.50 -5.50
C LEU A 87 -14.22 -11.65 -6.43
N ARG A 88 -15.02 -12.60 -5.93
CA ARG A 88 -15.61 -13.67 -6.76
C ARG A 88 -16.59 -13.11 -7.79
N SER A 89 -17.43 -12.15 -7.40
CA SER A 89 -18.39 -11.50 -8.29
C SER A 89 -17.69 -10.67 -9.37
N LEU A 90 -16.62 -9.95 -9.01
CA LEU A 90 -15.79 -9.19 -9.93
C LEU A 90 -15.14 -10.09 -10.97
N ARG A 91 -14.59 -11.24 -10.54
CA ARG A 91 -14.05 -12.24 -11.47
C ARG A 91 -15.09 -12.78 -12.45
N ALA A 92 -16.33 -12.98 -12.00
CA ALA A 92 -17.40 -13.46 -12.87
C ALA A 92 -17.89 -12.39 -13.85
N ASN A 93 -17.81 -11.11 -13.47
CA ASN A 93 -18.32 -9.98 -14.26
C ASN A 93 -17.34 -8.78 -14.24
N PRO A 94 -16.14 -8.92 -14.85
CA PRO A 94 -15.06 -7.94 -14.68
C PRO A 94 -15.33 -6.57 -15.31
N ARG A 95 -16.27 -6.51 -16.26
CA ARG A 95 -16.62 -5.30 -17.01
C ARG A 95 -18.00 -4.75 -16.68
N ALA A 96 -18.59 -5.14 -15.56
CA ALA A 96 -19.94 -4.69 -15.18
C ALA A 96 -20.05 -3.15 -15.09
N TYR A 97 -18.93 -2.44 -14.89
CA TYR A 97 -18.89 -0.98 -14.72
C TYR A 97 -17.83 -0.26 -15.57
N GLY A 98 -17.25 -0.91 -16.58
CA GLY A 98 -16.24 -0.31 -17.47
C GLY A 98 -14.84 -0.88 -17.29
N SER A 99 -13.82 -0.03 -17.51
CA SER A 99 -12.41 -0.38 -17.27
C SER A 99 -12.18 -0.62 -15.79
N LEU A 100 -11.33 -1.59 -15.48
CA LEU A 100 -11.01 -1.97 -14.11
C LEU A 100 -9.51 -1.82 -13.91
N GLY A 101 -9.11 -0.87 -13.06
CA GLY A 101 -7.71 -0.69 -12.66
C GLY A 101 -7.40 -1.33 -11.31
N LEU A 102 -6.11 -1.34 -10.94
CA LEU A 102 -5.67 -1.79 -9.63
C LEU A 102 -6.15 -0.90 -8.49
N ALA A 103 -6.28 0.41 -8.74
CA ALA A 103 -6.79 1.36 -7.76
C ALA A 103 -8.23 1.00 -7.34
N ASP A 104 -9.09 0.64 -8.30
CA ASP A 104 -10.48 0.24 -8.03
C ASP A 104 -10.54 -1.03 -7.17
N LEU A 105 -9.65 -1.98 -7.47
CA LEU A 105 -9.56 -3.25 -6.76
C LEU A 105 -9.08 -3.07 -5.30
N PHE A 106 -8.13 -2.18 -5.07
CA PHE A 106 -7.69 -1.83 -3.72
C PHE A 106 -8.72 -0.96 -2.99
N GLU A 107 -9.39 -0.05 -3.68
CA GLU A 107 -10.46 0.76 -3.10
C GLU A 107 -11.63 -0.11 -2.63
N LEU A 108 -12.02 -1.13 -3.40
CA LEU A 108 -13.02 -2.12 -2.98
C LEU A 108 -12.69 -2.77 -1.63
N ARG A 109 -11.40 -3.10 -1.39
CA ARG A 109 -10.96 -3.63 -0.08
C ARG A 109 -11.14 -2.60 1.02
N GLU A 110 -10.73 -1.36 0.78
CA GLU A 110 -10.83 -0.27 1.76
C GLU A 110 -12.29 0.12 2.04
N GLU A 111 -13.16 0.10 1.03
CA GLU A 111 -14.61 0.29 1.18
C GLU A 111 -15.22 -0.79 2.07
N CYS A 112 -14.90 -2.06 1.82
CA CYS A 112 -15.33 -3.15 2.68
C CYS A 112 -14.84 -2.94 4.13
N LEU A 113 -13.57 -2.57 4.34
CA LEU A 113 -13.05 -2.29 5.69
C LEU A 113 -13.86 -1.19 6.39
N ARG A 114 -14.11 -0.07 5.69
CA ARG A 114 -14.87 1.07 6.22
C ARG A 114 -16.33 0.71 6.51
N GLU A 115 -16.97 -0.11 5.66
CA GLU A 115 -18.34 -0.61 5.89
C GLU A 115 -18.44 -1.37 7.22
N PHE A 116 -17.44 -2.17 7.56
CA PHE A 116 -17.38 -2.90 8.83
C PHE A 116 -16.78 -2.08 10.00
N GLY A 117 -16.58 -0.78 9.80
CA GLY A 117 -16.17 0.19 10.82
C GLY A 117 -14.66 0.26 11.06
N PHE A 118 -13.84 -0.35 10.20
CA PHE A 118 -12.39 -0.27 10.28
C PHE A 118 -11.88 0.89 9.43
N ARG A 119 -11.20 1.87 10.05
CA ARG A 119 -10.70 3.07 9.34
C ARG A 119 -9.25 2.96 8.90
N ASP A 120 -8.39 2.39 9.75
CA ASP A 120 -6.97 2.23 9.46
C ASP A 120 -6.45 0.99 10.21
N VAL A 121 -6.48 -0.15 9.54
CA VAL A 121 -6.07 -1.44 10.12
C VAL A 121 -4.55 -1.58 10.23
N TYR A 122 -3.79 -0.67 9.61
CA TYR A 122 -2.32 -0.69 9.55
C TYR A 122 -1.69 0.38 10.44
N ALA A 123 -2.48 1.16 11.19
CA ALA A 123 -1.98 2.28 11.99
C ALA A 123 -0.84 1.89 12.94
N SER A 124 -0.97 0.73 13.61
CA SER A 124 0.04 0.23 14.55
C SER A 124 1.33 -0.21 13.84
N ASP A 125 1.22 -0.86 12.69
CA ASP A 125 2.37 -1.25 11.88
C ASP A 125 3.12 -0.01 11.39
N LYS A 126 2.38 0.95 10.80
CA LYS A 126 2.92 2.23 10.34
C LYS A 126 3.60 3.01 11.47
N ALA A 127 3.03 3.02 12.66
CA ALA A 127 3.63 3.71 13.81
C ALA A 127 4.97 3.07 14.22
N ARG A 128 5.05 1.74 14.23
CA ARG A 128 6.28 1.00 14.53
C ARG A 128 7.34 1.22 13.46
N GLU A 129 6.97 1.12 12.19
CA GLU A 129 7.88 1.34 11.06
C GLU A 129 8.39 2.77 11.02
N HIS A 130 7.51 3.76 11.22
CA HIS A 130 7.89 5.16 11.27
C HIS A 130 8.85 5.45 12.44
N ALA A 131 8.59 4.91 13.63
CA ALA A 131 9.49 5.10 14.77
C ALA A 131 10.90 4.56 14.50
N ALA A 132 11.00 3.37 13.91
CA ALA A 132 12.28 2.76 13.58
C ALA A 132 12.98 3.46 12.38
N ALA A 133 12.22 3.99 11.42
CA ALA A 133 12.77 4.83 10.35
C ALA A 133 13.36 6.14 10.89
N LEU A 134 12.69 6.78 11.87
CA LEU A 134 13.20 7.98 12.53
C LEU A 134 14.49 7.71 13.32
N GLU A 135 14.60 6.55 13.95
CA GLU A 135 15.83 6.13 14.66
C GLU A 135 17.01 5.97 13.68
N ALA A 136 16.75 5.41 12.49
CA ALA A 136 17.78 5.20 11.46
C ALA A 136 18.18 6.49 10.70
N LEU A 137 17.32 7.52 10.69
CA LEU A 137 17.48 8.71 9.85
C LEU A 137 18.81 9.48 10.09
N PRO A 138 19.25 9.77 11.32
CA PRO A 138 20.50 10.52 11.53
C PRO A 138 21.74 9.84 10.96
N ASP A 139 21.83 8.51 11.09
CA ASP A 139 22.94 7.72 10.55
C ASP A 139 22.94 7.71 9.02
N LEU A 140 21.75 7.65 8.41
CA LEU A 140 21.59 7.72 6.95
C LEU A 140 21.99 9.09 6.39
N LEU A 141 21.57 10.17 7.05
CA LEU A 141 21.95 11.53 6.65
C LEU A 141 23.46 11.76 6.79
N THR A 142 24.06 11.30 7.90
CA THR A 142 25.52 11.38 8.10
C THR A 142 26.28 10.65 7.00
N GLN A 143 25.84 9.45 6.62
CA GLN A 143 26.44 8.69 5.53
C GLN A 143 26.28 9.37 4.18
N LEU A 144 25.12 9.98 3.92
CA LEU A 144 24.88 10.72 2.68
C LEU A 144 25.77 11.98 2.59
N ASP A 145 25.92 12.70 3.70
CA ASP A 145 26.77 13.91 3.75
C ASP A 145 28.26 13.58 3.62
N ALA A 146 28.70 12.40 4.06
CA ALA A 146 30.06 11.94 3.86
C ALA A 146 30.39 11.62 2.39
N ARG A 147 29.38 11.44 1.52
CA ARG A 147 29.60 11.10 0.11
C ARG A 147 29.98 12.31 -0.74
N PRO A 148 30.79 12.11 -1.80
CA PRO A 148 31.03 13.13 -2.81
C PRO A 148 29.71 13.63 -3.41
N VAL A 149 29.60 14.95 -3.64
CA VAL A 149 28.37 15.61 -4.11
C VAL A 149 27.78 14.93 -5.36
N HIS A 150 28.62 14.54 -6.31
CA HIS A 150 28.20 13.88 -7.55
C HIS A 150 27.60 12.48 -7.35
N GLU A 151 27.88 11.81 -6.22
CA GLU A 151 27.31 10.51 -5.88
C GLU A 151 26.04 10.62 -5.03
N ARG A 152 25.79 11.78 -4.41
CA ARG A 152 24.68 11.95 -3.45
C ARG A 152 23.32 11.76 -4.10
N LEU A 153 23.11 12.26 -5.31
CA LEU A 153 21.84 12.08 -6.03
C LEU A 153 21.56 10.60 -6.31
N LEU A 154 22.57 9.86 -6.80
CA LEU A 154 22.43 8.42 -7.02
C LEU A 154 22.12 7.69 -5.71
N ALA A 155 22.84 8.00 -4.63
CA ALA A 155 22.61 7.38 -3.33
C ALA A 155 21.20 7.69 -2.78
N LEU A 156 20.69 8.91 -2.97
CA LEU A 156 19.32 9.29 -2.60
C LEU A 156 18.28 8.51 -3.38
N VAL A 157 18.41 8.41 -4.70
CA VAL A 157 17.45 7.69 -5.54
C VAL A 157 17.49 6.19 -5.24
N GLN A 158 18.68 5.59 -5.10
CA GLN A 158 18.81 4.19 -4.67
C GLN A 158 18.19 3.95 -3.30
N GLY A 159 18.39 4.89 -2.38
CA GLY A 159 17.80 4.88 -1.04
C GLY A 159 16.28 4.94 -1.08
N ALA A 160 15.69 5.80 -1.91
CA ALA A 160 14.25 5.91 -2.08
C ALA A 160 13.64 4.62 -2.69
N LEU A 161 14.30 4.06 -3.71
CA LEU A 161 13.88 2.78 -4.30
C LEU A 161 14.00 1.62 -3.31
N ALA A 162 15.08 1.58 -2.53
CA ALA A 162 15.27 0.59 -1.47
C ALA A 162 14.22 0.74 -0.36
N ALA A 163 13.91 1.99 0.04
CA ALA A 163 12.89 2.29 1.04
C ALA A 163 11.51 1.74 0.65
N ASN A 164 11.12 1.91 -0.62
CA ASN A 164 9.84 1.43 -1.13
C ASN A 164 9.72 -0.12 -1.14
N ILE A 165 10.85 -0.85 -1.14
CA ILE A 165 10.83 -2.32 -1.00
C ILE A 165 10.39 -2.73 0.41
N PHE A 166 10.66 -1.90 1.44
CA PHE A 166 10.18 -2.15 2.80
C PHE A 166 8.68 -1.92 2.96
N ASP A 167 8.11 -0.95 2.24
CA ASP A 167 6.67 -0.67 2.25
C ASP A 167 5.86 -1.78 1.56
N TRP A 168 6.51 -2.62 0.75
CA TRP A 168 5.86 -3.75 0.12
C TRP A 168 5.89 -4.92 1.10
N GLY A 169 4.73 -5.23 1.69
CA GLY A 169 4.46 -6.50 2.38
C GLY A 169 4.54 -7.74 1.47
N ALA A 170 5.38 -7.70 0.44
CA ALA A 170 5.69 -8.82 -0.43
C ALA A 170 6.27 -9.96 0.41
N GLN A 171 5.81 -11.18 0.13
CA GLN A 171 6.26 -12.39 0.82
C GLN A 171 7.79 -12.51 0.85
N ALA A 172 8.47 -12.00 -0.19
CA ALA A 172 9.93 -11.98 -0.30
C ALA A 172 10.64 -11.07 0.72
N CYS A 173 9.95 -10.07 1.29
CA CYS A 173 10.50 -9.18 2.31
C CYS A 173 10.21 -9.68 3.74
N VAL A 174 9.21 -10.54 3.92
CA VAL A 174 8.85 -11.13 5.23
C VAL A 174 10.02 -11.88 5.86
N ASP A 175 10.82 -12.58 5.06
CA ASP A 175 12.01 -13.31 5.54
C ASP A 175 13.14 -12.37 6.01
N LEU A 176 13.24 -11.16 5.42
CA LEU A 176 14.21 -10.14 5.84
C LEU A 176 13.84 -9.55 7.21
N TYR A 177 12.55 -9.34 7.48
CA TYR A 177 12.04 -8.78 8.74
C TYR A 177 12.35 -9.65 9.98
N GLN A 178 12.55 -10.96 9.80
CA GLN A 178 12.71 -11.87 10.93
C GLN A 178 14.12 -11.85 11.53
N ASN A 179 15.12 -11.33 10.82
CA ASN A 179 16.54 -11.58 11.16
C ASN A 179 17.47 -10.34 11.10
N ALA A 180 16.96 -9.14 10.77
CA ALA A 180 17.80 -7.95 10.61
C ALA A 180 17.11 -6.67 11.10
N THR A 181 17.91 -5.68 11.53
CA THR A 181 17.41 -4.33 11.83
C THR A 181 16.96 -3.63 10.55
N ILE A 182 16.07 -2.63 10.67
CA ILE A 182 15.61 -1.83 9.51
C ILE A 182 16.79 -1.26 8.71
N LEU A 183 17.84 -0.81 9.40
CA LEU A 183 19.01 -0.22 8.76
C LEU A 183 19.84 -1.27 7.99
N GLU A 184 19.98 -2.49 8.51
CA GLU A 184 20.67 -3.59 7.81
C GLU A 184 19.90 -4.05 6.58
N MET A 185 18.58 -4.16 6.69
CA MET A 185 17.76 -4.47 5.54
C MET A 185 17.85 -3.37 4.49
N TYR A 186 17.75 -2.10 4.89
CA TYR A 186 17.91 -0.94 4.00
C TYR A 186 19.24 -0.96 3.23
N ARG A 187 20.34 -1.26 3.93
CA ARG A 187 21.67 -1.38 3.30
C ARG A 187 21.71 -2.53 2.30
N THR A 188 21.10 -3.66 2.65
CA THR A 188 21.00 -4.83 1.76
C THR A 188 20.19 -4.49 0.51
N ALA A 189 19.05 -3.83 0.64
CA ALA A 189 18.22 -3.40 -0.48
C ALA A 189 18.95 -2.41 -1.40
N CYS A 190 19.65 -1.42 -0.82
CA CYS A 190 20.46 -0.47 -1.60
C CYS A 190 21.56 -1.15 -2.43
N THR A 191 22.11 -2.27 -1.94
CA THR A 191 23.26 -2.95 -2.56
C THR A 191 22.90 -4.12 -3.46
N GLN A 192 21.72 -4.72 -3.27
CA GLN A 192 21.31 -5.94 -3.99
C GLN A 192 20.11 -5.73 -4.90
N LEU A 193 19.24 -4.76 -4.60
CA LEU A 193 17.94 -4.62 -5.27
C LEU A 193 17.82 -3.30 -6.04
N SER A 194 18.39 -2.22 -5.54
CA SER A 194 18.40 -0.90 -6.21
C SER A 194 19.57 -0.71 -7.17
N CYS A 195 20.17 -1.80 -7.67
CA CYS A 195 21.29 -1.73 -8.61
C CYS A 195 20.82 -1.29 -10.00
N ARG A 196 21.67 -0.51 -10.66
CA ARG A 196 21.46 -0.09 -12.05
C ARG A 196 21.94 -1.17 -13.03
N PRO A 197 21.41 -1.21 -14.27
CA PRO A 197 20.36 -0.33 -14.79
C PRO A 197 18.98 -0.72 -14.26
N TRP A 198 18.14 0.28 -13.97
CA TRP A 198 16.73 0.04 -13.66
C TRP A 198 15.93 -0.23 -14.94
N LEU A 199 14.73 -0.80 -14.78
CA LEU A 199 13.84 -1.09 -15.92
C LEU A 199 13.55 0.17 -16.76
N VAL A 200 13.34 1.29 -16.08
CA VAL A 200 13.31 2.64 -16.63
C VAL A 200 14.32 3.45 -15.84
N ASP A 201 15.35 3.96 -16.50
CA ASP A 201 16.54 4.56 -15.84
C ASP A 201 16.86 5.93 -16.45
N ASP A 202 16.13 6.94 -16.00
CA ASP A 202 16.26 8.34 -16.45
C ASP A 202 17.10 9.19 -15.48
N LEU A 203 17.92 8.55 -14.62
CA LEU A 203 18.72 9.27 -13.62
C LEU A 203 19.65 10.31 -14.25
N ALA A 204 20.19 10.00 -15.43
CA ALA A 204 21.06 10.90 -16.17
C ALA A 204 20.31 12.15 -16.66
N GLU A 205 19.01 12.07 -16.89
CA GLU A 205 18.17 13.22 -17.28
C GLU A 205 17.78 14.04 -16.06
N LEU A 206 17.46 13.38 -14.94
CA LEU A 206 17.19 14.04 -13.66
C LEU A 206 18.41 14.83 -13.13
N ALA A 207 19.62 14.37 -13.41
CA ALA A 207 20.85 15.01 -12.95
C ALA A 207 21.29 16.23 -13.79
N ARG A 208 20.55 16.58 -14.84
CA ARG A 208 20.80 17.76 -15.69
C ARG A 208 20.19 19.02 -15.09
#